data_AF-A0A4W5KD80-F1
#
_entry.id   AF-A0A4W5KD80-F1
#
_cell.length_a   1.000
_cell.length_b   1.000
_cell.length_c   1.000
_cell.angle_alpha   90.00
_cell.angle_beta   90.00
_cell.angle_gamma   90.00
#
_symmetry.space_group_name_H-M   'P 1'
#
loop_
_entity.id
_entity.type
_entity.pdbx_description
1 polymer ?
#
loop_
_entity_poly.entity_id
_entity_poly.type
_entity_poly.pdbx_seq_one_letter_code
_entity_poly.pdbx_strand_id
1 'polypeptide(L)'
;MESTTEGGGGDGRGGGGLRELVLKWFTETQAPLILLHKGNFPDWFQGFTARKEAEDQLRDKPLGCFLIRLSDKAIGYILSYKGQDRCRHFVINQDLAGLFIISGDDQPHHSLTELIEHYRVHPIQPFGESLTSTYCCQVGEPITLQSPSPLHTVVR
;
A
#
# COMPACT_ATOMS: atom_id res chain seq x y z
N MET A 1 45.40 -33.58 -9.50
CA MET A 1 45.46 -32.35 -10.30
C MET A 1 44.09 -32.13 -10.90
N GLU A 2 43.58 -30.97 -10.55
CA GLU A 2 42.29 -30.35 -10.79
C GLU A 2 41.72 -30.52 -12.22
N SER A 3 40.42 -30.73 -12.33
CA SER A 3 39.63 -30.33 -13.48
C SER A 3 38.26 -29.93 -12.97
N THR A 4 38.18 -28.65 -12.62
CA THR A 4 37.04 -27.95 -12.04
C THR A 4 35.83 -28.00 -12.96
N THR A 5 34.70 -28.43 -12.39
CA THR A 5 33.38 -28.35 -13.03
C THR A 5 32.81 -26.96 -12.78
N GLU A 6 32.87 -26.07 -13.77
CA GLU A 6 32.09 -24.82 -13.74
C GLU A 6 30.72 -25.07 -14.38
N GLY A 7 29.78 -25.50 -13.54
CA GLY A 7 28.36 -25.51 -13.87
C GLY A 7 27.73 -24.21 -13.41
N GLY A 8 27.61 -23.24 -14.32
CA GLY A 8 26.89 -21.99 -14.10
C GLY A 8 25.42 -22.25 -13.75
N GLY A 9 24.99 -21.79 -12.58
CA GLY A 9 23.65 -21.97 -12.05
C GLY A 9 22.95 -20.64 -11.78
N GLY A 10 22.33 -20.08 -12.83
CA GLY A 10 21.06 -19.36 -12.76
C GLY A 10 20.99 -18.05 -11.96
N ASP A 11 21.35 -16.94 -12.61
CA ASP A 11 20.86 -15.61 -12.22
C ASP A 11 19.34 -15.57 -12.46
N GLY A 12 18.56 -15.66 -11.38
CA GLY A 12 17.09 -15.60 -11.37
C GLY A 12 16.55 -14.22 -11.74
N ARG A 13 16.91 -13.70 -12.91
CA ARG A 13 16.61 -12.33 -13.37
C ARG A 13 15.32 -12.27 -14.21
N GLY A 14 14.26 -12.91 -13.72
CA GLY A 14 12.94 -12.90 -14.34
C GLY A 14 12.04 -11.70 -13.98
N GLY A 15 12.44 -10.87 -13.01
CA GLY A 15 11.58 -9.80 -12.47
C GLY A 15 11.64 -8.45 -13.21
N GLY A 16 12.67 -8.23 -14.05
CA GLY A 16 12.86 -6.95 -14.74
C GLY A 16 11.76 -6.65 -15.77
N GLY A 17 11.42 -7.64 -16.60
CA GLY A 17 10.47 -7.47 -17.69
C GLY A 17 9.05 -7.16 -17.20
N LEU A 18 8.55 -7.89 -16.20
CA LEU A 18 7.21 -7.64 -15.66
C LEU A 18 7.11 -6.26 -15.00
N ARG A 19 8.13 -5.86 -14.23
CA ARG A 19 8.16 -4.53 -13.60
C ARG A 19 8.13 -3.41 -14.64
N GLU A 20 8.86 -3.58 -15.74
CA GLU A 20 8.85 -2.63 -16.85
C GLU A 20 7.47 -2.57 -17.53
N LEU A 21 6.82 -3.72 -17.75
CA LEU A 21 5.46 -3.77 -18.30
C LEU A 21 4.43 -3.07 -17.40
N VAL A 22 4.49 -3.32 -16.08
CA VAL A 22 3.60 -2.66 -15.12
C VAL A 22 3.86 -1.16 -15.07
N LEU A 23 5.13 -0.74 -15.11
CA LEU A 23 5.50 0.68 -15.14
C LEU A 23 4.96 1.34 -16.41
N LYS A 24 5.18 0.73 -17.57
CA LYS A 24 4.69 1.23 -18.85
C LYS A 24 3.17 1.38 -18.84
N TRP A 25 2.45 0.32 -18.45
CA TRP A 25 0.99 0.36 -18.31
C TRP A 25 0.53 1.50 -17.38
N PHE A 26 1.16 1.63 -16.21
CA PHE A 26 0.82 2.65 -15.24
C PHE A 26 1.04 4.06 -15.80
N THR A 27 2.21 4.34 -16.36
CA THR A 27 2.56 5.66 -16.89
C THR A 27 1.68 6.04 -18.08
N GLU A 28 1.38 5.10 -18.98
CA GLU A 28 0.62 5.38 -20.20
C GLU A 28 -0.90 5.48 -19.98
N THR A 29 -1.45 4.74 -19.00
CA THR A 29 -2.93 4.63 -18.85
C THR A 29 -3.46 5.18 -17.54
N GLN A 30 -2.71 5.02 -16.44
CA GLN A 30 -3.27 5.23 -15.11
C GLN A 30 -2.81 6.52 -14.43
N ALA A 31 -1.54 6.90 -14.61
CA ALA A 31 -0.96 8.07 -13.96
C ALA A 31 -1.84 9.33 -14.16
N PRO A 32 -2.35 9.65 -15.37
CA PRO A 32 -3.22 10.80 -15.57
C PRO A 32 -4.55 10.75 -14.79
N LEU A 33 -5.04 9.56 -14.46
CA LEU A 33 -6.32 9.35 -13.76
C LEU A 33 -6.20 9.58 -12.25
N ILE A 34 -5.02 9.34 -11.68
CA ILE A 34 -4.80 9.44 -10.23
C ILE A 34 -3.99 10.67 -9.84
N LEU A 35 -3.31 11.33 -10.78
CA LEU A 35 -2.57 12.56 -10.51
C LEU A 35 -3.49 13.68 -10.03
N LEU A 36 -3.08 14.32 -8.94
CA LEU A 36 -3.76 15.50 -8.42
C LEU A 36 -3.44 16.73 -9.28
N HIS A 37 -4.25 17.79 -9.17
CA HIS A 37 -4.08 19.06 -9.90
C HIS A 37 -2.68 19.72 -9.77
N LYS A 38 -1.86 19.31 -8.80
CA LYS A 38 -0.49 19.80 -8.57
C LYS A 38 0.60 18.89 -9.17
N GLY A 39 0.24 17.85 -9.91
CA GLY A 39 1.18 16.86 -10.46
C GLY A 39 1.73 15.88 -9.42
N ASN A 40 1.16 15.87 -8.21
CA ASN A 40 1.51 14.92 -7.17
C ASN A 40 0.55 13.74 -7.17
N PHE A 41 1.05 12.56 -6.79
CA PHE A 41 0.19 11.42 -6.53
C PHE A 41 -0.56 11.55 -5.20
N PRO A 42 -1.72 10.89 -5.05
CA PRO A 42 -2.42 10.83 -3.78
C PRO A 42 -1.56 10.17 -2.72
N ASP A 43 -1.75 10.58 -1.48
CA ASP A 43 -0.97 10.16 -0.32
C ASP A 43 -1.13 8.65 0.02
N TRP A 44 -2.24 8.05 -0.40
CA TRP A 44 -2.48 6.61 -0.33
C TRP A 44 -1.76 5.81 -1.41
N PHE A 45 -1.22 6.43 -2.47
CA PHE A 45 -0.53 5.71 -3.55
C PHE A 45 0.98 5.63 -3.29
N GLN A 46 1.53 4.41 -3.29
CA GLN A 46 2.93 4.16 -2.94
C GLN A 46 3.76 3.60 -4.12
N GLY A 47 3.19 3.49 -5.32
CA GLY A 47 3.92 3.00 -6.49
C GLY A 47 4.41 1.56 -6.33
N PHE A 48 5.65 1.28 -6.72
CA PHE A 48 6.27 -0.05 -6.57
C PHE A 48 6.75 -0.32 -5.14
N THR A 49 5.82 -0.56 -4.23
CA THR A 49 6.10 -1.02 -2.87
C THR A 49 6.01 -2.54 -2.82
N ALA A 50 7.02 -3.19 -2.23
CA ALA A 50 6.97 -4.63 -2.02
C ALA A 50 5.93 -5.00 -0.96
N ARG A 51 5.41 -6.24 -1.01
CA ARG A 51 4.46 -6.72 0.01
C ARG A 51 4.97 -6.54 1.43
N LYS A 52 6.21 -6.98 1.70
CA LYS A 52 6.84 -6.89 3.03
C LYS A 52 6.98 -5.44 3.48
N GLU A 53 7.37 -4.55 2.58
CA GLU A 53 7.52 -3.13 2.88
C GLU A 53 6.17 -2.48 3.23
N ALA A 54 5.09 -2.84 2.52
CA ALA A 54 3.74 -2.41 2.88
C ALA A 54 3.30 -2.97 4.25
N GLU A 55 3.63 -4.22 4.56
CA GLU A 55 3.37 -4.82 5.88
C GLU A 55 4.14 -4.08 6.99
N ASP A 56 5.40 -3.70 6.76
CA ASP A 56 6.22 -2.92 7.69
C ASP A 56 5.65 -1.50 7.90
N GLN A 57 5.24 -0.81 6.82
CA GLN A 57 4.63 0.53 6.87
C GLN A 57 3.32 0.57 7.66
N LEU A 58 2.55 -0.53 7.63
CA LEU A 58 1.23 -0.65 8.25
C LEU A 58 1.26 -1.29 9.64
N ARG A 59 2.39 -1.87 10.06
CA ARG A 59 2.50 -2.68 11.30
C ARG A 59 1.97 -1.95 12.54
N ASP A 60 2.46 -0.73 12.75
CA ASP A 60 2.17 0.07 13.94
C ASP A 60 1.10 1.14 13.68
N LYS A 61 0.30 0.95 12.62
CA LYS A 61 -0.79 1.86 12.25
C LYS A 61 -2.13 1.38 12.83
N PRO A 62 -3.12 2.29 13.00
CA PRO A 62 -4.46 1.91 13.41
C PRO A 62 -5.12 0.91 12.45
N LEU A 63 -6.12 0.17 12.94
CA LEU A 63 -6.92 -0.74 12.11
C LEU A 63 -7.59 0.03 10.95
N GLY A 64 -7.60 -0.59 9.78
CA GLY A 64 -8.11 -0.01 8.55
C GLY A 64 -7.18 0.99 7.87
N CYS A 65 -6.01 1.32 8.46
CA CYS A 65 -5.02 2.16 7.80
C CYS A 65 -4.49 1.45 6.55
N PHE A 66 -4.36 2.17 5.43
CA PHE A 66 -4.15 1.54 4.12
C PHE A 66 -3.21 2.31 3.19
N LEU A 67 -2.78 1.59 2.14
CA LEU A 67 -2.08 2.10 0.97
C LEU A 67 -2.45 1.28 -0.28
N ILE A 68 -2.32 1.88 -1.45
CA ILE A 68 -2.40 1.21 -2.75
C ILE A 68 -1.03 1.21 -3.40
N ARG A 69 -0.61 0.05 -3.89
CA ARG A 69 0.68 -0.18 -4.55
C ARG A 69 0.48 -0.87 -5.89
N LEU A 70 1.47 -0.76 -6.78
CA LEU A 70 1.53 -1.55 -8.00
C LEU A 70 1.83 -3.01 -7.68
N SER A 71 1.19 -3.91 -8.43
CA SER A 71 1.47 -5.33 -8.30
C SER A 71 2.84 -5.68 -8.91
N ASP A 72 3.58 -6.54 -8.21
CA ASP A 72 4.85 -7.13 -8.65
C ASP A 72 4.66 -8.46 -9.38
N LYS A 73 3.41 -8.93 -9.51
CA LYS A 73 3.05 -10.24 -10.07
C LYS A 73 2.16 -10.18 -11.31
N ALA A 74 1.48 -9.05 -11.54
CA ALA A 74 0.58 -8.85 -12.68
C ALA A 74 0.38 -7.36 -12.94
N ILE A 75 -0.20 -7.01 -14.07
CA ILE A 75 -0.71 -5.66 -14.33
C ILE A 75 -1.90 -5.40 -13.40
N GLY A 76 -1.86 -4.29 -12.67
CA GLY A 76 -2.92 -3.90 -11.75
C GLY A 76 -2.38 -3.36 -10.42
N TYR A 77 -3.30 -3.15 -9.49
CA TYR A 77 -3.00 -2.61 -8.17
C TYR A 77 -3.21 -3.64 -7.07
N ILE A 78 -2.61 -3.38 -5.92
CA ILE A 78 -2.87 -4.09 -4.67
C ILE A 78 -3.29 -3.06 -3.62
N LEU A 79 -4.48 -3.21 -3.06
CA LEU A 79 -4.87 -2.57 -1.80
C LEU A 79 -4.23 -3.33 -0.64
N SER A 80 -3.45 -2.66 0.19
CA SER A 80 -2.91 -3.23 1.42
C SER A 80 -3.43 -2.44 2.62
N TYR A 81 -3.95 -3.11 3.65
CA TYR A 81 -4.45 -2.43 4.84
C TYR A 81 -4.18 -3.22 6.13
N LYS A 82 -4.08 -2.50 7.26
CA LYS A 82 -3.93 -3.07 8.59
C LYS A 82 -5.24 -3.74 9.04
N GLY A 83 -5.32 -5.05 8.91
CA GLY A 83 -6.39 -5.87 9.51
C GLY A 83 -6.13 -6.14 10.99
N GLN A 84 -7.08 -6.83 11.64
CA GLN A 84 -7.03 -7.11 13.08
C GLN A 84 -5.85 -8.02 13.47
N ASP A 85 -5.73 -9.16 12.81
CA ASP A 85 -4.70 -10.18 13.05
C ASP A 85 -3.45 -9.99 12.17
N ARG A 86 -3.65 -9.55 10.92
CA ARG A 86 -2.57 -9.41 9.93
C ARG A 86 -2.86 -8.29 8.94
N CYS A 87 -1.82 -7.90 8.21
CA CYS A 87 -2.00 -7.08 7.03
C CYS A 87 -2.78 -7.86 5.95
N ARG A 88 -3.73 -7.18 5.33
CA ARG A 88 -4.61 -7.69 4.29
C ARG A 88 -4.14 -7.15 2.95
N HIS A 89 -4.24 -7.98 1.91
CA HIS A 89 -3.83 -7.59 0.56
C HIS A 89 -4.85 -8.08 -0.45
N PHE A 90 -5.40 -7.16 -1.21
CA PHE A 90 -6.43 -7.42 -2.21
C PHE A 90 -5.95 -6.93 -3.57
N VAL A 91 -6.08 -7.78 -4.59
CA VAL A 91 -5.83 -7.38 -5.97
C VAL A 91 -6.99 -6.52 -6.44
N ILE A 92 -6.71 -5.34 -6.96
CA ILE A 92 -7.69 -4.50 -7.65
C ILE A 92 -7.49 -4.70 -9.15
N ASN A 93 -8.51 -5.26 -9.80
CA ASN A 93 -8.54 -5.43 -11.24
C ASN A 93 -9.18 -4.22 -11.90
N GLN A 94 -8.87 -4.04 -13.18
CA GLN A 94 -9.60 -3.15 -14.06
C GLN A 94 -10.32 -3.98 -15.12
N ASP A 95 -11.63 -3.81 -15.26
CA ASP A 95 -12.41 -4.50 -16.28
C ASP A 95 -12.24 -3.86 -17.68
N LEU A 96 -12.87 -4.45 -18.70
CA LEU A 96 -12.80 -3.94 -20.07
C LEU A 96 -13.46 -2.56 -20.24
N ALA A 97 -14.34 -2.17 -19.32
CA ALA A 97 -14.97 -0.85 -19.29
C ALA A 97 -14.13 0.20 -18.53
N GLY A 98 -12.99 -0.22 -17.95
CA GLY A 98 -12.11 0.64 -17.17
C GLY A 98 -12.49 0.78 -15.70
N LEU A 99 -13.47 0.01 -15.21
CA LEU A 99 -13.92 0.06 -13.82
C LEU A 99 -13.00 -0.75 -12.91
N PHE A 100 -12.79 -0.25 -11.69
CA PHE A 100 -11.96 -0.88 -10.66
C PHE A 100 -12.80 -1.76 -9.74
N ILE A 101 -12.35 -3.01 -9.53
CA ILE A 101 -13.05 -3.99 -8.69
C ILE A 101 -12.02 -4.72 -7.81
N ILE A 102 -12.32 -4.90 -6.52
CA ILE A 102 -11.55 -5.81 -5.66
C ILE A 102 -11.80 -7.26 -6.08
N SER A 103 -10.74 -8.03 -6.28
CA SER A 103 -10.85 -9.43 -6.67
C SER A 103 -11.67 -10.24 -5.67
N GLY A 104 -12.74 -10.88 -6.14
CA GLY A 104 -13.68 -11.63 -5.31
C GLY A 104 -14.89 -10.83 -4.83
N ASP A 105 -14.96 -9.54 -5.18
CA ASP A 105 -16.11 -8.66 -4.97
C ASP A 105 -16.89 -8.47 -6.29
N ASP A 106 -18.11 -7.95 -6.22
CA ASP A 106 -19.01 -7.68 -7.35
C ASP A 106 -19.37 -6.20 -7.51
N GLN A 107 -18.77 -5.31 -6.71
CA GLN A 107 -18.99 -3.87 -6.77
C GLN A 107 -17.91 -3.14 -7.61
N PRO A 108 -18.23 -2.65 -8.83
CA PRO A 108 -17.31 -1.84 -9.63
C PRO A 108 -17.34 -0.35 -9.28
N HIS A 109 -16.21 0.32 -9.52
CA HIS A 109 -16.00 1.75 -9.27
C HIS A 109 -15.35 2.46 -10.46
N HIS A 110 -15.67 3.73 -10.70
CA HIS A 110 -15.10 4.50 -11.81
C HIS A 110 -13.68 5.01 -11.53
N SER A 111 -13.25 5.03 -10.25
CA SER A 111 -11.91 5.46 -9.86
C SER A 111 -11.44 4.74 -8.59
N LEU A 112 -10.12 4.72 -8.37
CA LEU A 112 -9.55 4.25 -7.10
C LEU A 112 -10.03 5.07 -5.91
N THR A 113 -10.26 6.38 -6.10
CA THR A 113 -10.81 7.25 -5.04
C THR A 113 -12.22 6.81 -4.66
N GLU A 114 -13.09 6.55 -5.63
CA GLU A 114 -14.46 6.08 -5.37
C GLU A 114 -14.46 4.70 -4.69
N LEU A 115 -13.58 3.79 -5.13
CA LEU A 115 -13.36 2.49 -4.48
C LEU A 115 -12.98 2.66 -3.01
N ILE A 116 -12.03 3.56 -2.72
CA ILE A 116 -11.60 3.85 -1.34
C ILE A 116 -12.76 4.38 -0.51
N GLU A 117 -13.50 5.38 -1.00
CA GLU A 117 -14.62 5.97 -0.26
C GLU A 117 -15.75 4.96 -0.02
N HIS A 118 -16.00 4.05 -0.98
CA HIS A 118 -16.95 2.97 -0.78
C HIS A 118 -16.56 2.07 0.39
N TYR A 119 -15.31 1.58 0.42
CA TYR A 119 -14.83 0.67 1.47
C TYR A 119 -14.46 1.35 2.80
N ARG A 120 -14.59 2.68 2.90
CA ARG A 120 -14.58 3.37 4.19
C ARG A 120 -15.86 3.13 4.99
N VAL A 121 -16.99 2.95 4.31
CA VAL A 121 -18.30 2.79 4.96
C VAL A 121 -18.92 1.41 4.73
N HIS A 122 -18.43 0.65 3.74
CA HIS A 122 -18.81 -0.75 3.49
C HIS A 122 -17.65 -1.70 3.84
N PRO A 123 -17.82 -2.64 4.78
CA PRO A 123 -16.74 -3.55 5.16
C PRO A 123 -16.32 -4.51 4.05
N ILE A 124 -15.01 -4.68 3.84
CA ILE A 124 -14.44 -5.60 2.87
C ILE A 124 -14.62 -7.04 3.34
N GLN A 125 -15.24 -7.87 2.50
CA GLN A 125 -15.42 -9.30 2.75
C GLN A 125 -14.16 -10.10 2.41
N PRO A 126 -13.91 -11.23 3.08
CA PRO A 126 -14.72 -11.88 4.12
C PRO A 126 -14.44 -11.39 5.56
N PHE A 127 -13.61 -10.35 5.71
CA PHE A 127 -13.08 -9.98 7.03
C PHE A 127 -13.99 -9.03 7.83
N GLY A 128 -14.90 -8.32 7.16
CA GLY A 128 -15.76 -7.34 7.82
C GLY A 128 -14.99 -6.12 8.35
N GLU A 129 -13.89 -5.77 7.69
CA GLU A 129 -13.01 -4.65 8.04
C GLU A 129 -13.18 -3.51 7.03
N SER A 130 -13.20 -2.26 7.50
CA SER A 130 -13.32 -1.07 6.63
C SER A 130 -12.01 -0.28 6.58
N LEU A 131 -11.83 0.50 5.51
CA LEU A 131 -10.72 1.44 5.38
C LEU A 131 -10.94 2.65 6.29
N THR A 132 -9.86 3.20 6.85
CA THR A 132 -9.93 4.36 7.75
C THR A 132 -9.07 5.51 7.24
N SER A 133 -7.79 5.54 7.62
CA SER A 133 -6.83 6.58 7.27
C SER A 133 -5.82 6.11 6.23
N THR A 134 -5.29 7.05 5.45
CA THR A 134 -4.17 6.76 4.55
C THR A 134 -2.90 6.58 5.39
N TYR A 135 -1.94 5.80 4.90
CA TYR A 135 -0.64 5.59 5.54
C TYR A 135 0.08 6.92 5.88
N CYS A 136 -0.03 7.93 5.00
CA CYS A 136 0.66 9.21 5.10
C CYS A 136 -0.02 10.24 6.03
N CYS A 137 -1.31 10.11 6.35
CA CYS A 137 -2.07 11.09 7.14
C CYS A 137 -1.68 11.19 8.64
N GLN A 138 -0.54 10.66 9.07
CA GLN A 138 -0.15 10.71 10.48
C GLN A 138 0.49 12.06 10.84
N VAL A 139 -0.40 13.02 11.07
CA VAL A 139 -0.09 14.30 11.72
C VAL A 139 0.19 14.02 13.22
N GLY A 140 1.48 14.10 13.57
CA GLY A 140 2.03 14.49 14.88
C GLY A 140 1.44 13.90 16.16
N GLU A 141 2.20 13.04 16.83
CA GLU A 141 2.17 13.01 18.30
C GLU A 141 2.58 14.41 18.81
N PRO A 142 1.75 15.13 19.59
CA PRO A 142 2.25 16.27 20.33
C PRO A 142 3.26 15.73 21.35
N ILE A 143 4.51 16.17 21.25
CA ILE A 143 5.51 15.93 22.28
C ILE A 143 4.92 16.51 23.58
N THR A 144 4.40 15.66 24.46
CA THR A 144 4.03 16.08 25.82
C THR A 144 5.31 16.55 26.48
N LEU A 145 5.48 17.87 26.61
CA LEU A 145 6.47 18.46 27.49
C LEU A 145 6.24 17.85 28.88
N GLN A 146 7.13 16.95 29.27
CA GLN A 146 7.22 16.49 30.64
C GLN A 146 7.35 17.72 31.53
N SER A 147 6.30 17.99 32.29
CA SER A 147 6.38 18.83 33.47
C SER A 147 7.53 18.33 34.34
N PRO A 148 8.57 19.14 34.65
CA PRO A 148 9.51 18.76 35.68
C PRO A 148 8.76 18.77 37.01
N SER A 149 8.60 17.58 37.60
CA SER A 149 8.10 17.42 38.96
C SER A 149 9.01 18.19 39.94
N PRO A 150 8.43 18.78 41.00
CA PRO A 150 9.14 19.74 41.85
C PRO A 150 10.28 19.05 42.63
N LEU A 151 11.51 19.53 42.45
CA LEU A 151 12.63 19.13 43.28
C LEU A 151 12.55 19.83 44.64
N HIS A 152 12.13 19.04 45.63
CA HIS A 152 12.70 18.91 46.97
C HIS A 152 13.22 20.20 47.64
N THR A 153 12.44 20.71 48.60
CA THR A 153 12.92 21.56 49.69
C THR A 153 14.17 20.94 50.33
N VAL A 154 15.30 21.64 50.26
CA VAL A 154 16.45 21.40 51.12
C VAL A 154 16.50 22.51 52.16
N VAL A 155 16.42 22.07 53.40
CA VAL A 155 16.57 22.78 54.66
C VAL A 155 17.92 23.51 54.70
N ARG A 156 17.92 24.80 55.04
CA ARG A 156 18.97 25.47 55.81
C ARG A 156 18.35 26.51 56.72
#